data_AF-A0A975VHQ3-F1
#
_entry.id   AF-A0A975VHQ3-F1
#
_cell.length_a   1.000
_cell.length_b   1.000
_cell.length_c   1.000
_cell.angle_alpha   90.00
_cell.angle_beta   90.00
_cell.angle_gamma   90.00
#
_symmetry.space_group_name_H-M   'P 1'
#
loop_
_entity.id
_entity.type
_entity.pdbx_description
1 polymer ?
#
loop_
_entity_poly.entity_id
_entity_poly.type
_entity_poly.pdbx_seq_one_letter_code
_entity_poly.pdbx_strand_id
1 'polypeptide(L)' 'MVKELTSAKREKFVLLAENRTINAIRAIRVIGKLGNKSHYQYDEADVKKIVNALNKEVDALKARMTEQGSRVAVEFKL' A
#
# COMPACT_ATOMS: atom_id res chain seq x y z
N MET A 1 3.61 -2.88 -34.47
CA MET A 1 2.35 -2.74 -33.69
C MET A 1 2.55 -3.01 -32.18
N VAL A 2 3.73 -2.78 -31.59
CA VAL A 2 4.01 -3.16 -30.18
C VAL A 2 3.90 -1.98 -29.19
N LYS A 3 3.99 -0.74 -29.70
CA LYS A 3 4.08 0.51 -28.89
C LYS A 3 2.76 0.91 -28.22
N GLU A 4 1.61 0.49 -28.76
CA GLU A 4 0.27 0.87 -28.30
C GLU A 4 -0.19 0.08 -27.07
N LEU A 5 0.13 -1.23 -27.03
CA LEU A 5 -0.23 -2.12 -25.92
C LEU A 5 0.49 -1.77 -24.61
N THR A 6 1.72 -1.25 -24.69
CA THR A 6 2.47 -0.80 -23.50
C THR A 6 1.89 0.47 -22.91
N SER A 7 1.39 1.39 -23.75
CA SER A 7 0.69 2.60 -23.31
C SER A 7 -0.61 2.25 -22.60
N ALA A 8 -1.44 1.40 -23.21
CA ALA A 8 -2.71 0.99 -22.62
C ALA A 8 -2.55 0.24 -21.27
N LYS A 9 -1.54 -0.64 -21.14
CA LYS A 9 -1.24 -1.31 -19.87
C LYS A 9 -0.79 -0.31 -18.80
N ARG A 10 0.02 0.67 -19.17
CA ARG A 10 0.50 1.72 -18.26
C ARG A 10 -0.64 2.64 -17.83
N GLU A 11 -1.46 3.11 -18.75
CA GLU A 11 -2.64 3.94 -18.48
C GLU A 11 -3.61 3.23 -17.54
N LYS A 12 -3.92 1.95 -17.82
CA LYS A 12 -4.75 1.13 -16.94
C LYS A 12 -4.14 0.97 -15.55
N PHE A 13 -2.82 0.78 -15.45
CA PHE A 13 -2.15 0.75 -14.15
C PHE A 13 -2.28 2.08 -13.41
N VAL A 14 -2.02 3.22 -14.08
CA VAL A 14 -2.10 4.56 -13.47
C VAL A 14 -3.51 4.81 -12.95
N LEU A 15 -4.53 4.62 -13.79
CA LEU A 15 -5.93 4.81 -13.41
C LEU A 15 -6.31 3.97 -12.18
N LEU A 16 -5.92 2.69 -12.16
CA LEU A 16 -6.22 1.81 -11.03
C LEU A 16 -5.42 2.17 -9.78
N ALA A 17 -4.15 2.52 -9.93
CA ALA A 17 -3.27 2.89 -8.82
C ALA A 17 -3.76 4.18 -8.15
N GLU A 18 -4.10 5.20 -8.92
CA GLU A 18 -4.63 6.47 -8.42
C GLU A 18 -5.91 6.26 -7.63
N ASN A 19 -6.93 5.63 -8.25
CA ASN A 19 -8.21 5.39 -7.60
C ASN A 19 -8.07 4.58 -6.31
N ARG A 20 -7.27 3.51 -6.33
CA ARG A 20 -7.06 2.65 -5.15
C ARG A 20 -6.30 3.38 -4.03
N THR A 21 -5.29 4.17 -4.39
CA THR A 21 -4.51 4.96 -3.43
C THR A 21 -5.38 6.05 -2.76
N ILE A 22 -6.20 6.75 -3.54
CA ILE A 22 -7.15 7.75 -3.02
C ILE A 22 -8.11 7.09 -2.02
N ASN A 23 -8.64 5.92 -2.35
CA ASN A 23 -9.56 5.20 -1.46
C ASN A 23 -8.88 4.76 -0.16
N ALA A 24 -7.64 4.27 -0.23
CA ALA A 24 -6.86 3.92 0.96
C ALA A 24 -6.61 5.16 1.86
N ILE A 25 -6.22 6.30 1.27
CA ILE A 25 -6.03 7.55 2.01
C ILE A 25 -7.33 8.01 2.68
N ARG A 26 -8.47 7.91 1.99
CA ARG A 26 -9.79 8.25 2.56
C ARG A 26 -10.13 7.34 3.75
N ALA A 27 -9.87 6.04 3.65
CA ALA A 27 -10.08 5.11 4.75
C ALA A 27 -9.21 5.46 5.97
N ILE A 28 -7.92 5.76 5.75
CA ILE A 28 -7.01 6.22 6.82
C ILE A 28 -7.55 7.49 7.50
N ARG A 29 -8.06 8.46 6.73
CA ARG A 29 -8.66 9.68 7.28
C ARG A 29 -9.90 9.39 8.12
N VAL A 30 -10.74 8.42 7.72
CA VAL A 30 -11.89 7.99 8.51
C VAL A 30 -11.44 7.37 9.84
N ILE A 31 -10.41 6.51 9.83
CA ILE A 31 -9.81 5.97 11.05
C ILE A 31 -9.29 7.11 11.94
N GLY A 32 -8.65 8.13 11.36
CA GLY A 32 -8.16 9.30 12.09
C GLY A 32 -9.25 10.07 12.85
N LYS A 33 -10.52 10.02 12.40
CA LYS A 33 -11.65 10.63 13.11
C LYS A 33 -11.94 9.98 14.47
N LEU A 34 -11.49 8.74 14.69
CA LEU A 34 -11.57 8.08 16.00
C LEU A 34 -10.72 8.79 17.06
N GLY A 35 -9.79 9.67 16.65
CA GLY A 35 -9.01 10.52 17.55
C GLY A 35 -9.83 11.55 18.34
N ASN A 36 -11.14 11.66 18.10
CA ASN A 36 -12.00 12.51 18.90
C ASN A 36 -12.29 11.88 20.28
N LYS A 37 -11.49 12.25 21.28
CA LYS A 37 -11.63 11.79 22.67
C LYS A 37 -12.94 12.21 23.36
N SER A 38 -13.70 13.16 22.82
CA SER A 38 -15.01 13.50 23.40
C SER A 38 -16.08 12.46 23.07
N HIS A 39 -15.89 11.68 22.00
CA HIS A 39 -16.85 10.65 21.57
C HIS A 39 -16.36 9.23 21.89
N TYR A 40 -15.05 9.05 22.07
CA TYR A 40 -14.42 7.74 22.23
C TYR A 40 -13.43 7.73 23.38
N GLN A 41 -13.39 6.60 24.08
CA GLN A 41 -12.35 6.30 25.05
C GLN A 41 -11.35 5.32 24.43
N TYR A 42 -10.08 5.71 24.44
CA TYR A 42 -8.96 4.91 23.95
C TYR A 42 -7.68 5.40 24.60
N ASP A 43 -6.66 4.55 24.63
CA ASP A 43 -5.34 4.90 25.16
C ASP A 43 -4.26 4.93 24.06
N GLU A 44 -3.02 5.18 24.48
CA GLU A 44 -1.88 5.21 23.56
C GLU A 44 -1.58 3.82 22.96
N ALA A 45 -1.88 2.74 23.69
CA ALA A 45 -1.68 1.37 23.21
C ALA A 45 -2.63 1.04 22.06
N ASP A 46 -3.89 1.51 22.12
CA ASP A 46 -4.85 1.37 21.03
C ASP A 46 -4.38 2.11 19.77
N VAL A 47 -3.91 3.35 19.92
CA VAL A 47 -3.34 4.13 18.80
C VAL A 47 -2.14 3.39 18.19
N LYS A 48 -1.22 2.90 19.02
CA LYS A 48 -0.04 2.14 18.55
C LYS A 48 -0.45 0.88 17.79
N LYS A 49 -1.43 0.12 18.29
CA LYS A 49 -1.93 -1.10 17.60
C LYS A 49 -2.47 -0.77 16.21
N ILE A 50 -3.30 0.27 16.10
CA ILE A 50 -3.91 0.69 14.82
C ILE A 50 -2.82 1.13 13.84
N VAL A 51 -1.92 2.02 14.25
CA VAL A 51 -0.85 2.54 13.38
C VAL A 51 0.10 1.41 12.96
N ASN A 52 0.48 0.51 13.87
CA ASN A 52 1.35 -0.61 13.55
C ASN A 52 0.70 -1.58 12.56
N ALA A 53 -0.60 -1.84 12.68
CA ALA A 53 -1.32 -2.67 11.72
C ALA A 53 -1.31 -2.04 10.32
N LEU A 54 -1.59 -0.73 10.21
CA LEU A 54 -1.54 -0.01 8.94
C LEU A 54 -0.13 -0.01 8.31
N ASN A 55 0.90 0.23 9.11
CA ASN A 55 2.29 0.23 8.63
C ASN A 55 2.72 -1.15 8.10
N LYS A 56 2.35 -2.24 8.79
CA LYS A 56 2.64 -3.61 8.33
C LYS A 56 2.02 -3.89 6.95
N GLU A 57 0.81 -3.40 6.71
CA GLU A 57 0.16 -3.56 5.40
C GLU A 57 0.85 -2.72 4.32
N VAL A 58 1.34 -1.51 4.64
CA VAL A 58 2.15 -0.72 3.71
C VAL A 58 3.48 -1.43 3.38
N ASP A 59 4.12 -2.03 4.38
CA ASP A 59 5.35 -2.80 4.18
C ASP A 59 5.10 -4.04 3.29
N ALA A 60 4.01 -4.77 3.54
CA ALA A 60 3.61 -5.90 2.72
C ALA A 60 3.26 -5.48 1.28
N LEU A 61 2.59 -4.34 1.09
CA LEU A 61 2.34 -3.75 -0.23
C LEU A 61 3.66 -3.47 -0.95
N LYS A 62 4.61 -2.81 -0.27
CA LYS A 62 5.93 -2.49 -0.83
C LYS A 62 6.65 -3.77 -1.27
N ALA A 63 6.74 -4.77 -0.38
CA ALA A 63 7.38 -6.05 -0.67
C ALA A 63 6.81 -6.67 -1.96
N ARG A 64 5.48 -6.83 -2.05
CA ARG A 64 4.80 -7.40 -3.23
C ARG A 64 5.03 -6.62 -4.52
N MET A 65 5.07 -5.29 -4.44
CA MET A 65 5.31 -4.44 -5.62
C MET A 65 6.78 -4.48 -6.07
N THR A 66 7.72 -4.78 -5.18
CA THR A 66 9.17 -4.87 -5.48
C THR A 66 9.68 -6.29 -5.74
N GLU A 67 8.96 -7.33 -5.29
CA GLU A 67 9.35 -8.75 -5.41
C GLU A 67 9.43 -9.25 -6.86
N GLN A 68 8.87 -8.54 -7.83
CA GLN A 68 8.95 -8.94 -9.24
C GLN A 68 10.32 -8.64 -9.90
N GLY A 69 11.28 -8.04 -9.17
CA GLY A 69 12.62 -7.74 -9.67
C GLY A 69 13.72 -8.75 -9.31
N SER A 70 13.48 -9.64 -8.36
CA SER A 70 14.48 -10.59 -7.85
C SER A 70 14.09 -12.03 -8.17
N ARG A 71 14.11 -12.38 -9.46
CA ARG A 71 14.61 -13.73 -9.81
C ARG A 71 16.06 -13.72 -9.35
N VAL A 72 16.33 -14.23 -8.16
CA VAL A 72 17.71 -14.53 -7.74
C VAL A 72 18.22 -15.51 -8.79
N ALA A 73 18.98 -15.00 -9.76
CA ALA A 73 19.84 -15.82 -10.58
C ALA A 73 20.84 -16.41 -9.60
N VAL A 74 20.58 -17.64 -9.16
CA VAL A 74 21.58 -18.43 -8.45
C VAL A 74 22.65 -18.74 -9.50
N GLU A 75 23.55 -17.80 -9.71
CA GLU A 75 24.77 -18.04 -10.47
C GLU A 75 25.74 -18.77 -9.53
N PHE A 76 25.69 -20.10 -9.60
CA PHE A 76 26.70 -20.97 -9.01
C PHE A 76 27.86 -21.08 -10.01
N LYS A 77 29.06 -20.68 -9.59
CA LYS A 77 30.32 -21.00 -10.29
C LYS A 77 31.25 -21.73 -9.33
N LEU A 78 31.90 -22.77 -9.88
CA LEU A 78 32.96 -23.57 -9.27
C LEU A 78 34.20 -22.71 -8.95
#